data_AF-A0A6B3MCE1-F1
#
_entry.id   AF-A0A6B3MCE1-F1
#
_cell.length_a   1.000
_cell.length_b   1.000
_cell.length_c   1.000
_cell.angle_alpha   90.00
_cell.angle_beta   90.00
_cell.angle_gamma   90.00
#
_symmetry.space_group_name_H-M   'P 1'
#
loop_
_entity.id
_entity.type
_entity.pdbx_description
1 polymer ?
#
loop_
_entity_poly.entity_id
_entity_poly.type
_entity_poly.pdbx_seq_one_letter_code
_entity_poly.pdbx_strand_id
1 'polypeptide(L)' 'MYAIKVELKLNNKEITKMAQHAGFSRFVYNHGLSLMQQLDHKEYKGGSGKKINEIKKIFTGFTKKQP' A
#
# COMPACT_ATOMS: atom_id res chain seq x y z
N MET A 1 -13.66 -27.17 -2.82
CA MET A 1 -12.93 -26.32 -3.78
C MET A 1 -11.50 -26.81 -3.85
N TYR A 2 -11.15 -27.61 -4.87
CA TYR A 2 -9.75 -27.97 -5.10
C TYR A 2 -9.07 -26.79 -5.80
N ALA A 3 -8.36 -25.96 -5.03
CA ALA A 3 -7.47 -24.97 -5.61
C ALA A 3 -6.26 -25.72 -6.19
N ILE A 4 -6.08 -25.66 -7.51
CA ILE A 4 -4.83 -26.11 -8.13
C ILE A 4 -3.73 -25.21 -7.58
N LYS A 5 -2.81 -25.79 -6.81
CA LYS A 5 -1.66 -25.06 -6.27
C LYS A 5 -0.70 -24.82 -7.43
N VAL A 6 -0.86 -23.69 -8.10
CA VAL A 6 0.06 -23.26 -9.16
C VAL A 6 1.22 -22.53 -8.50
N GLU A 7 2.40 -23.16 -8.46
CA GLU A 7 3.62 -22.52 -8.00
C GLU A 7 4.45 -22.10 -9.22
N LEU A 8 4.88 -20.83 -9.24
CA LEU A 8 5.81 -20.34 -10.26
C LEU A 8 7.19 -20.93 -9.99
N LYS A 9 7.71 -21.75 -10.91
CA LYS A 9 9.09 -22.21 -10.88
C LYS A 9 10.01 -21.12 -11.44
N LEU A 10 10.40 -20.21 -10.55
CA LEU A 10 11.24 -19.06 -10.89
C LEU A 10 12.72 -19.46 -10.95
N ASN A 11 13.50 -18.82 -11.82
CA ASN A 11 14.95 -18.91 -11.78
C ASN A 11 15.55 -17.94 -10.74
N ASN A 12 16.87 -18.06 -10.46
CA ASN A 12 17.52 -17.25 -9.42
C ASN A 12 17.39 -15.73 -9.62
N LYS A 13 17.33 -15.25 -10.87
CA LYS A 13 17.16 -13.81 -11.17
C LYS A 13 15.74 -13.35 -10.87
N GLU A 14 14.75 -14.14 -11.24
CA GLU A 14 13.34 -13.86 -11.00
C GLU A 14 12.98 -13.92 -9.51
N ILE A 15 13.54 -14.88 -8.76
CA ILE A 15 13.40 -14.95 -7.29
C ILE A 15 13.91 -13.67 -6.65
N THR A 16 15.10 -13.22 -7.05
CA THR A 16 15.70 -11.98 -6.51
C THR A 16 14.82 -10.77 -6.82
N LYS A 17 14.29 -10.67 -8.05
CA LYS A 17 13.38 -9.60 -8.46
C LYS A 17 12.06 -9.63 -7.68
N MET A 18 11.46 -10.81 -7.51
CA MET A 18 10.25 -10.98 -6.71
C MET A 18 10.48 -10.64 -5.23
N ALA A 19 11.64 -10.98 -4.67
CA ALA A 19 12.01 -10.63 -3.29
C ALA A 19 12.15 -9.12 -3.09
N GLN A 20 12.71 -8.40 -4.08
CA GLN A 20 12.72 -6.92 -4.08
C GLN A 20 11.30 -6.34 -4.07
N HIS A 21 10.40 -6.89 -4.90
CA HIS A 21 9.00 -6.47 -4.93
C HIS A 21 8.24 -6.84 -3.63
N ALA A 22 8.56 -7.98 -3.01
CA ALA A 22 8.01 -8.36 -1.71
C ALA A 22 8.44 -7.39 -0.60
N GLY A 23 9.72 -6.98 -0.60
CA GLY A 23 10.24 -5.93 0.27
C GLY A 23 9.54 -4.60 0.06
N PHE A 24 9.33 -4.21 -1.21
CA PHE A 24 8.61 -2.99 -1.57
C PHE A 24 7.14 -3.03 -1.13
N SER A 25 6.43 -4.13 -1.35
CA SER A 25 5.04 -4.31 -0.89
C SER A 25 4.93 -4.18 0.62
N ARG A 26 5.85 -4.80 1.37
CA ARG A 26 5.90 -4.69 2.84
C ARG A 26 6.23 -3.28 3.30
N PHE A 27 7.14 -2.58 2.62
CA PHE A 27 7.44 -1.18 2.90
C PHE A 27 6.20 -0.29 2.69
N VAL A 28 5.53 -0.40 1.54
CA VAL A 28 4.32 0.38 1.23
C VAL A 28 3.20 0.10 2.25
N TYR A 29 3.00 -1.16 2.62
CA TYR A 29 2.01 -1.54 3.64
C TYR A 29 2.33 -0.90 5.00
N ASN A 30 3.56 -1.06 5.49
CA ASN A 30 3.98 -0.50 6.78
C ASN A 30 3.91 1.04 6.78
N HIS A 31 4.30 1.68 5.68
CA HIS A 31 4.24 3.13 5.54
C HIS A 31 2.79 3.63 5.54
N GLY A 32 1.89 2.97 4.80
CA GLY A 32 0.45 3.27 4.82
C GLY A 32 -0.19 3.07 6.20
N LEU A 33 0.21 2.02 6.92
CA LEU A 33 -0.25 1.76 8.29
C LEU A 33 0.19 2.87 9.26
N SER A 34 1.44 3.33 9.16
CA SER A 34 1.95 4.44 9.96
C SER A 34 1.19 5.74 9.70
N LEU A 35 0.88 6.06 8.44
CA LEU A 35 0.07 7.23 8.09
C LEU A 35 -1.36 7.14 8.64
N MET A 36 -1.96 5.95 8.63
CA MET A 36 -3.30 5.72 9.19
C MET A 36 -3.31 5.98 10.70
N GLN A 37 -2.31 5.46 11.43
CA GLN A 37 -2.16 5.71 12.87
C GLN A 37 -1.97 7.20 13.18
N GLN A 38 -1.15 7.92 12.41
CA GLN A 38 -0.97 9.36 12.58
C GLN A 38 -2.27 10.16 12.38
N LEU A 39 -3.12 9.74 11.44
CA LEU A 39 -4.43 10.34 11.19
C LEU A 39 -5.49 9.95 12.22
N ASP A 40 -5.31 8.83 12.94
CA ASP A 40 -6.14 8.45 14.09
C ASP A 40 -5.78 9.27 15.34
N HIS A 41 -4.50 9.63 15.51
CA HIS A 41 -4.03 10.47 16.63
C HIS A 41 -4.37 11.95 16.48
N LYS A 42 -4.47 12.45 15.24
CA LYS A 42 -5.10 13.74 14.97
C LYS A 42 -6.60 13.53 15.04
N GLU A 43 -7.35 14.46 15.61
CA GLU A 43 -8.84 14.44 15.66
C GLU A 43 -9.46 14.60 14.25
N TYR A 44 -9.05 13.80 13.27
CA TYR A 44 -9.56 13.83 11.93
C TYR A 44 -10.98 13.25 11.95
N LYS A 45 -11.97 14.13 12.09
CA LYS A 45 -13.39 13.80 12.13
C LYS A 45 -13.84 13.21 10.78
N GLY A 46 -13.72 11.89 10.64
CA GLY A 46 -14.11 11.17 9.44
C GLY A 46 -13.91 9.66 9.55
N GLY A 47 -14.78 8.90 8.88
CA GLY A 47 -14.62 7.45 8.73
C GLY A 47 -13.38 7.07 7.92
N SER A 48 -13.05 5.77 7.90
CA SER A 48 -11.86 5.20 7.25
C SER A 48 -11.67 5.67 5.79
N GLY A 49 -12.75 5.83 5.03
CA GLY A 49 -12.70 6.30 3.64
C GLY A 49 -12.11 7.71 3.46
N LYS A 50 -12.38 8.64 4.41
CA LYS A 50 -11.80 10.00 4.35
C LYS A 50 -10.31 9.98 4.66
N LYS A 51 -9.87 9.12 5.58
CA LYS A 51 -8.46 8.93 5.94
C LYS A 51 -7.68 8.35 4.76
N ILE A 52 -8.24 7.33 4.10
CA ILE A 52 -7.67 6.74 2.88
C ILE A 52 -7.53 7.78 1.77
N ASN A 53 -8.53 8.66 1.57
CA ASN A 53 -8.44 9.73 0.57
C ASN A 53 -7.31 10.73 0.87
N GLU A 54 -7.06 11.04 2.14
CA GLU A 54 -5.97 11.94 2.53
C GLU A 54 -4.60 11.28 2.32
N ILE A 55 -4.46 10.03 2.74
CA ILE A 55 -3.27 9.20 2.48
C ILE A 55 -3.01 9.13 0.97
N LYS A 56 -4.05 8.97 0.16
CA LYS A 56 -3.94 8.93 -1.29
C LYS A 56 -3.35 10.21 -1.87
N LYS A 57 -3.71 11.39 -1.33
CA LYS A 57 -3.11 12.67 -1.76
C LYS A 57 -1.61 12.74 -1.45
N ILE A 58 -1.18 12.23 -0.29
CA ILE A 58 0.24 12.16 0.08
C ILE A 58 1.03 11.32 -0.93
N PHE A 59 0.47 10.18 -1.34
CA PHE A 59 1.12 9.29 -2.31
C PHE A 59 1.11 9.79 -3.75
N THR A 60 0.01 10.42 -4.20
CA THR A 60 -0.12 10.82 -5.61
C THR A 60 0.38 12.23 -5.88
N GLY A 61 0.59 13.06 -4.85
CA GLY A 61 0.86 14.49 -5.00
C GLY A 61 -0.25 15.25 -5.73
N PHE A 62 -1.39 14.59 -5.99
CA PHE A 62 -2.45 15.11 -6.84
C PHE A 62 -3.51 15.78 -5.97
N THR A 63 -3.36 17.08 -5.75
CA THR A 63 -4.46 17.93 -5.29
C THR A 63 -5.30 18.30 -6.50
N LYS A 64 -6.58 17.95 -6.48
CA LYS A 64 -7.55 18.33 -7.53
C LYS A 64 -7.46 19.86 -7.71
N LYS A 65 -6.92 20.33 -8.83
CA LYS A 65 -6.98 21.75 -9.19
C LYS A 65 -8.45 22.06 -9.47
N GLN A 66 -9.05 22.98 -8.73
CA GLN A 66 -10.34 23.53 -9.12
C GLN A 66 -10.15 24.30 -10.44
N PRO A 67 -11.08 24.16 -11.40
CA PRO A 67 -11.07 24.97 -12.62
C PRO A 67 -11.19 26.46 -12.29
#